data_AF-A0A183E930-F1
#
_entry.id   AF-A0A183E930-F1
#
_cell.length_a   1.000
_cell.length_b   1.000
_cell.length_c   1.000
_cell.angle_alpha   90.00
_cell.angle_beta   90.00
_cell.angle_gamma   90.00
#
_symmetry.space_group_name_H-M   'P 1'
#
loop_
_entity.id
_entity.type
_entity.pdbx_description
1 polymer ?
#
loop_
_entity_poly.entity_id
_entity_poly.type
_entity_poly.pdbx_seq_one_letter_code
_entity_poly.pdbx_strand_id
1 'polypeptide(L)'
;LGTESLKKAVQELGKKRHSDVRYHQLDITNRDSCQNLATFLKIEHDGLDVLINNAGFAFKHDAKEPPEEQARVTIGVNYEGTKQVCDVLFPLIRNGGRVVNVCSSEGILSGRYSDDIIARLTSPSLTVADVDKFVEDYKKVVNVCSSEGILSGRYSDDIIARLTSPSLTVADVDKFVEDYKKACIGDKRKENGFPQSAYKVSKAAEIALTLIQAKELMARNILVNAHATYRACIGDKRKENGFPQSAYKVSKAAEIALTLIQAKELMARNILVNACHPGYVNTDMTSHQGPLSIEEGADTPIYLAIMEGNEPTGKLYYKRRIIDWNAPFHG
;
A
#
# COMPACT_ATOMS: atom_id res chain seq x y z
N LEU A 1 14.04 19.99 -9.45
CA LEU A 1 13.95 18.55 -9.80
C LEU A 1 13.68 18.31 -11.28
N GLY A 2 12.48 18.54 -11.82
CA GLY A 2 12.12 18.13 -13.19
C GLY A 2 12.99 18.74 -14.32
N THR A 3 13.05 20.07 -14.40
CA THR A 3 13.85 20.78 -15.42
C THR A 3 15.34 20.52 -15.30
N GLU A 4 15.85 20.32 -14.08
CA GLU A 4 17.26 19.98 -13.84
C GLU A 4 17.59 18.56 -14.30
N SER A 5 16.69 17.61 -14.03
CA SER A 5 16.83 16.23 -14.50
C SER A 5 16.82 16.15 -16.02
N LEU A 6 15.94 16.93 -16.69
CA LEU A 6 15.96 17.04 -18.14
C LEU A 6 17.30 17.60 -18.66
N LYS A 7 17.80 18.69 -18.06
CA LYS A 7 19.10 19.28 -18.45
C LYS A 7 20.23 18.25 -18.31
N LYS A 8 20.27 17.53 -17.19
CA LYS A 8 21.25 16.46 -16.94
C LYS A 8 21.14 15.35 -17.99
N ALA A 9 19.94 14.84 -18.25
CA ALA A 9 19.73 13.78 -19.24
C ALA A 9 20.14 14.22 -20.66
N VAL A 10 19.79 15.44 -21.06
CA VAL A 10 20.19 16.00 -22.37
C VAL A 10 21.71 16.14 -22.44
N GLN A 11 22.36 16.58 -21.37
CA GLN A 11 23.82 16.72 -21.30
C GLN A 11 24.53 15.35 -21.37
N GLU A 12 24.07 14.35 -20.61
CA GLU A 12 24.65 13.00 -20.58
C GLU A 12 24.48 12.26 -21.91
N LEU A 13 23.31 12.39 -22.55
CA LEU A 13 23.06 11.77 -23.85
C LEU A 13 23.79 12.49 -24.98
N GLY A 14 23.92 13.82 -24.92
CA GLY A 14 24.64 14.62 -25.92
C GLY A 14 24.25 14.26 -27.36
N LYS A 15 25.24 13.87 -28.18
CA LYS A 15 25.04 13.46 -29.58
C LYS A 15 24.44 12.06 -29.75
N LYS A 16 24.39 11.22 -28.70
CA LYS A 16 23.73 9.90 -28.73
C LYS A 16 22.21 10.02 -28.67
N ARG A 17 21.69 11.21 -28.38
CA ARG A 17 20.25 11.50 -28.38
C ARG A 17 19.74 11.54 -29.82
N HIS A 18 18.82 10.63 -30.15
CA HIS A 18 18.18 10.55 -31.47
C HIS A 18 16.73 11.08 -31.47
N SER A 19 16.27 11.65 -30.37
CA SER A 19 14.89 12.15 -30.20
C SER A 19 14.86 13.47 -29.42
N ASP A 20 13.79 14.24 -29.60
CA ASP A 20 13.51 15.36 -28.70
C ASP A 20 13.00 14.84 -27.35
N VAL A 21 13.38 15.54 -26.27
CA VAL A 21 12.94 15.20 -24.90
C VAL A 21 12.34 16.45 -24.28
N ARG A 22 11.03 16.42 -24.04
CA ARG A 22 10.27 17.52 -23.45
C ARG A 22 9.99 17.22 -21.98
N TYR A 23 9.84 18.27 -21.18
CA TYR A 23 9.43 18.18 -19.78
C TYR A 23 8.03 18.77 -19.59
N HIS A 24 7.20 18.04 -18.84
CA HIS A 24 5.97 18.55 -18.25
C HIS A 24 5.88 18.03 -16.81
N GLN A 25 5.40 18.87 -15.89
CA GLN A 25 5.24 18.46 -14.49
C GLN A 25 4.11 17.43 -14.37
N LEU A 26 4.33 16.41 -13.53
CA LEU A 26 3.33 15.45 -13.10
C LEU A 26 3.62 15.01 -11.66
N ASP A 27 2.66 15.18 -10.76
CA ASP A 27 2.59 14.51 -9.47
C ASP A 27 1.38 13.58 -9.51
N ILE A 28 1.64 12.28 -9.50
CA ILE A 28 0.61 11.27 -9.67
C ILE A 28 -0.39 11.24 -8.49
N THR A 29 0.00 11.81 -7.35
CA THR A 29 -0.87 11.90 -6.16
C THR A 29 -1.78 13.13 -6.19
N ASN A 30 -1.63 14.01 -7.17
CA ASN A 30 -2.40 15.23 -7.33
C ASN A 30 -3.24 15.20 -8.62
N ARG A 31 -4.57 15.15 -8.46
CA ARG A 31 -5.49 15.02 -9.59
C ARG A 31 -5.41 16.20 -10.56
N ASP A 32 -5.23 17.42 -10.05
CA ASP A 32 -5.10 18.61 -10.89
C ASP A 32 -3.81 18.57 -11.71
N SER A 33 -2.72 18.06 -11.12
CA SER A 33 -1.46 17.84 -11.86
C SER A 33 -1.65 16.85 -13.02
N CYS A 34 -2.36 15.73 -12.79
CA CYS A 34 -2.72 14.80 -13.85
C CYS A 34 -3.59 15.45 -14.95
N GLN A 35 -4.59 16.25 -14.55
CA GLN A 35 -5.50 16.91 -15.49
C GLN A 35 -4.81 17.99 -16.33
N ASN A 36 -3.84 18.70 -15.73
CA ASN A 36 -3.01 19.68 -16.43
C ASN A 36 -2.17 18.99 -17.51
N LEU A 37 -1.53 17.86 -17.19
CA LEU A 37 -0.82 17.06 -18.19
C LEU A 37 -1.75 16.55 -19.30
N ALA A 38 -2.94 16.05 -18.95
CA ALA A 38 -3.92 15.58 -19.93
C ALA A 38 -4.33 16.69 -20.92
N THR A 39 -4.58 17.89 -20.38
CA THR A 39 -4.91 19.08 -21.18
C THR A 39 -3.78 19.44 -22.14
N PHE A 40 -2.54 19.47 -21.63
CA PHE A 40 -1.35 19.72 -22.43
C PHE A 40 -1.19 18.70 -23.57
N LEU A 41 -1.27 17.40 -23.26
CA LEU A 41 -1.14 16.32 -24.26
C LEU A 41 -2.24 16.40 -25.33
N LYS A 42 -3.47 16.77 -24.94
CA LYS A 42 -4.56 16.94 -25.89
C LYS A 42 -4.33 18.14 -26.82
N ILE A 43 -3.87 19.28 -26.30
CA ILE A 43 -3.64 20.50 -27.09
C ILE A 43 -2.43 20.33 -28.02
N GLU A 44 -1.31 19.85 -27.50
CA GLU A 44 -0.03 19.84 -28.22
C GLU A 44 0.12 18.65 -29.14
N HIS A 45 -0.48 17.52 -28.76
CA HIS A 45 -0.23 16.24 -29.42
C HIS A 45 -1.50 15.56 -29.91
N ASP A 46 -2.71 16.06 -29.60
CA ASP A 46 -3.98 15.41 -29.89
C ASP A 46 -4.08 13.96 -29.35
N GLY A 47 -3.42 13.68 -28.23
CA GLY A 47 -3.43 12.35 -27.59
C GLY A 47 -2.05 11.81 -27.24
N LEU A 48 -2.01 10.52 -26.91
CA LEU A 48 -0.83 9.80 -26.41
C LEU A 48 -0.73 8.41 -27.07
N ASP A 49 0.48 7.99 -27.45
CA ASP A 49 0.68 6.64 -28.02
C ASP A 49 1.16 5.63 -26.97
N VAL A 50 1.99 6.08 -26.03
CA VAL A 50 2.63 5.22 -25.03
C VAL A 50 2.57 5.91 -23.66
N LEU A 51 2.11 5.18 -22.64
CA LEU A 51 2.16 5.58 -21.23
C LEU A 51 3.04 4.60 -20.45
N ILE A 52 4.05 5.11 -19.74
CA ILE A 52 4.86 4.31 -18.81
C ILE A 52 4.64 4.85 -17.40
N ASN A 53 3.83 4.15 -16.61
CA ASN A 53 3.66 4.42 -15.18
C ASN A 53 4.87 3.85 -14.42
N ASN A 54 5.97 4.62 -14.40
CA ASN A 54 7.22 4.27 -13.72
C ASN A 54 7.30 4.80 -12.28
N ALA A 55 6.59 5.88 -11.99
CA ALA A 55 6.65 6.52 -10.69
C ALA A 55 6.25 5.55 -9.57
N GLY A 56 7.05 5.51 -8.51
CA GLY A 56 6.83 4.63 -7.39
C GLY A 56 7.71 5.00 -6.20
N PHE A 57 7.30 4.55 -5.03
CA PHE A 57 7.92 4.87 -3.77
C PHE A 57 8.01 3.63 -2.89
N ALA A 58 9.06 3.58 -2.07
CA ALA A 58 9.24 2.59 -1.03
C ALA A 58 9.98 3.24 0.15
N PHE A 59 9.51 2.97 1.37
CA PHE A 59 10.31 3.26 2.56
C PHE A 59 11.57 2.38 2.58
N LYS A 60 12.61 2.89 3.22
CA LYS A 60 13.83 2.12 3.50
C LYS A 60 13.53 0.97 4.47
N HIS A 61 14.32 -0.08 4.41
CA HIS A 61 14.14 -1.24 5.30
C HIS A 61 14.18 -0.86 6.79
N ASP A 62 14.98 0.15 7.14
CA ASP A 62 15.18 0.63 8.51
C ASP A 62 14.35 1.88 8.86
N ALA A 63 13.39 2.24 8.00
CA ALA A 63 12.44 3.32 8.19
C ALA A 63 11.79 3.28 9.58
N LYS A 64 11.64 4.46 10.19
CA LYS A 64 11.14 4.63 11.56
C LYS A 64 9.68 5.05 11.61
N GLU A 65 9.14 5.41 10.46
CA GLU A 65 7.75 5.81 10.27
C GLU A 65 6.83 4.66 10.69
N PRO A 66 5.70 4.97 11.35
CA PRO A 66 4.73 3.97 11.74
C PRO A 66 4.22 3.14 10.55
N PRO A 67 3.92 1.83 10.72
CA PRO A 67 3.41 0.99 9.63
C PRO A 67 2.18 1.55 8.90
N GLU A 68 1.31 2.28 9.60
CA GLU A 68 0.13 2.96 9.03
C GLU A 68 0.51 4.10 8.08
N GLU A 69 1.54 4.87 8.43
CA GLU A 69 2.09 5.90 7.56
C GLU A 69 2.79 5.27 6.36
N GLN A 70 3.55 4.20 6.61
CA GLN A 70 4.18 3.43 5.54
C GLN A 70 3.16 2.87 4.55
N ALA A 71 2.05 2.32 5.06
CA ALA A 71 0.94 1.83 4.26
C ALA A 71 0.26 2.95 3.47
N ARG A 72 -0.13 4.03 4.14
CA ARG A 72 -0.83 5.16 3.53
C ARG A 72 -0.01 5.80 2.40
N VAL A 73 1.26 6.12 2.64
CA VAL A 73 2.11 6.80 1.65
C VAL A 73 2.45 5.86 0.50
N THR A 74 2.89 4.62 0.79
CA THR A 74 3.30 3.68 -0.26
C THR A 74 2.15 3.30 -1.18
N ILE A 75 0.97 2.99 -0.61
CA ILE A 75 -0.22 2.65 -1.41
C ILE A 75 -0.76 3.89 -2.14
N GLY A 76 -0.76 5.04 -1.47
CA GLY A 76 -1.21 6.30 -2.07
C GLY A 76 -0.42 6.71 -3.31
N VAL A 77 0.91 6.51 -3.28
CA VAL A 77 1.76 6.77 -4.44
C VAL A 77 1.60 5.66 -5.48
N ASN A 78 1.89 4.42 -5.11
CA ASN A 78 2.08 3.33 -6.08
C ASN A 78 0.77 2.87 -6.71
N TYR A 79 -0.29 2.69 -5.93
CA TYR A 79 -1.55 2.16 -6.45
C TYR A 79 -2.53 3.28 -6.81
N GLU A 80 -2.85 4.14 -5.83
CA GLU A 80 -3.90 5.16 -6.03
C GLU A 80 -3.46 6.25 -7.02
N GLY A 81 -2.21 6.70 -6.92
CA GLY A 81 -1.63 7.65 -7.87
C GLY A 81 -1.56 7.08 -9.29
N THR A 82 -1.08 5.85 -9.46
CA THR A 82 -1.06 5.18 -10.76
C THR A 82 -2.47 5.01 -11.33
N LYS A 83 -3.45 4.59 -10.50
CA LYS A 83 -4.86 4.49 -10.90
C LYS A 83 -5.39 5.84 -11.39
N GLN A 84 -5.13 6.92 -10.65
CA GLN A 84 -5.55 8.26 -11.03
C GLN A 84 -4.96 8.72 -12.37
N VAL A 85 -3.67 8.46 -12.62
CA VAL A 85 -3.04 8.77 -13.90
C VAL A 85 -3.73 8.01 -15.03
N CYS A 86 -4.04 6.72 -14.82
CA CYS A 86 -4.75 5.91 -15.79
C CYS A 86 -6.16 6.48 -16.07
N ASP A 87 -6.94 6.75 -15.03
CA ASP A 87 -8.30 7.31 -15.15
C ASP A 87 -8.33 8.61 -15.99
N VAL A 88 -7.32 9.46 -15.81
CA VAL A 88 -7.22 10.76 -16.48
C VAL A 88 -6.66 10.66 -17.91
N LEU A 89 -5.68 9.79 -18.16
CA LEU A 89 -4.95 9.75 -19.43
C LEU A 89 -5.49 8.71 -20.43
N PHE A 90 -6.19 7.66 -19.98
CA PHE A 90 -6.71 6.61 -20.86
C PHE A 90 -7.63 7.11 -22.00
N PRO A 91 -8.47 8.15 -21.80
CA PRO A 91 -9.22 8.73 -22.90
C PRO A 91 -8.36 9.30 -24.03
N LEU A 92 -7.10 9.67 -23.74
CA LEU A 92 -6.16 10.26 -24.69
C LEU A 92 -5.29 9.23 -25.42
N ILE A 93 -5.19 8.01 -24.90
CA ILE A 93 -4.35 6.97 -25.51
C ILE A 93 -4.96 6.59 -26.86
N ARG A 94 -4.19 6.59 -27.95
CA ARG A 94 -4.70 6.22 -29.27
C ARG A 94 -4.97 4.72 -29.38
N ASN A 95 -5.81 4.34 -30.34
CA ASN A 95 -5.99 2.94 -30.68
C ASN A 95 -4.64 2.33 -31.10
N GLY A 96 -4.35 1.11 -30.65
CA GLY A 96 -3.01 0.53 -30.81
C GLY A 96 -1.98 1.03 -29.79
N GLY A 97 -2.34 1.87 -28.82
CA GLY A 97 -1.41 2.41 -27.83
C GLY A 97 -0.83 1.36 -26.86
N ARG A 98 0.17 1.76 -26.07
CA ARG A 98 0.81 0.89 -25.07
C ARG A 98 0.78 1.52 -23.69
N VAL A 99 0.44 0.73 -22.69
CA VAL A 99 0.52 1.11 -21.27
C VAL A 99 1.42 0.12 -20.56
N VAL A 100 2.43 0.65 -19.88
CA VAL A 100 3.40 -0.12 -19.11
C VAL A 100 3.33 0.33 -17.66
N ASN A 101 2.93 -0.57 -16.78
CA ASN A 101 2.95 -0.35 -15.33
C ASN A 101 4.23 -0.97 -14.76
N VAL A 102 5.14 -0.15 -14.22
CA VAL A 102 6.38 -0.64 -13.60
C VAL A 102 6.08 -1.06 -12.16
N CYS A 103 5.78 -2.34 -12.02
CA CYS A 103 5.46 -2.99 -10.76
C CYS A 103 6.72 -3.59 -10.11
N SER A 104 6.60 -4.77 -9.50
CA SER A 104 7.71 -5.53 -8.95
C SER A 104 7.33 -7.00 -8.79
N SER A 105 8.31 -7.91 -8.80
CA SER A 105 8.11 -9.29 -8.35
C SER A 105 7.71 -9.36 -6.87
N GLU A 106 7.91 -8.28 -6.09
CA GLU A 106 7.36 -8.09 -4.74
C GLU A 106 5.81 -8.04 -4.71
N GLY A 107 5.15 -7.88 -5.86
CA GLY A 107 3.69 -7.97 -5.99
C GLY A 107 3.12 -9.38 -6.20
N ILE A 108 3.97 -10.41 -6.29
CA ILE A 108 3.54 -11.81 -6.44
C ILE A 108 2.73 -12.29 -5.23
N LEU A 109 1.73 -13.13 -5.51
CA LEU A 109 0.76 -13.59 -4.53
C LEU A 109 1.23 -14.84 -3.75
N SER A 110 1.74 -15.83 -4.46
CA SER A 110 2.10 -17.14 -3.91
C SER A 110 3.06 -17.02 -2.71
N GLY A 111 2.70 -17.65 -1.60
CA GLY A 111 3.49 -17.66 -0.37
C GLY A 111 3.49 -16.34 0.42
N ARG A 112 2.69 -15.34 0.00
CA ARG A 112 2.64 -14.01 0.65
C ARG A 112 1.28 -13.62 1.18
N TYR A 113 0.21 -14.17 0.63
CA TYR A 113 -1.17 -13.89 1.00
C TYR A 113 -1.92 -15.18 1.36
N SER A 114 -3.04 -15.05 2.08
CA SER A 114 -3.96 -16.16 2.32
C SER A 114 -4.68 -16.60 1.04
N ASP A 115 -5.14 -17.84 1.01
CA ASP A 115 -5.89 -18.41 -0.11
C ASP A 115 -7.12 -17.57 -0.50
N ASP A 116 -7.82 -16.99 0.48
CA ASP A 116 -8.98 -16.11 0.23
C ASP A 116 -8.60 -14.83 -0.53
N ILE A 117 -7.47 -14.21 -0.16
CA ILE A 117 -6.97 -13.01 -0.84
C ILE A 117 -6.49 -13.38 -2.23
N ILE A 118 -5.78 -14.50 -2.38
CA ILE A 118 -5.33 -15.01 -3.68
C ILE A 118 -6.56 -15.24 -4.57
N ALA A 119 -7.55 -16.00 -4.12
CA ALA A 119 -8.76 -16.31 -4.86
C ALA A 119 -9.52 -15.05 -5.31
N ARG A 120 -9.64 -14.05 -4.42
CA ARG A 120 -10.21 -12.74 -4.76
C ARG A 120 -9.43 -12.08 -5.90
N LEU A 121 -8.10 -11.94 -5.74
CA LEU A 121 -7.25 -11.19 -6.67
C LEU A 121 -7.04 -11.91 -8.01
N THR A 122 -7.13 -13.23 -8.05
CA THR A 122 -7.03 -14.01 -9.30
C THR A 122 -8.39 -14.27 -9.96
N SER A 123 -9.48 -13.70 -9.43
CA SER A 123 -10.82 -13.90 -9.98
C SER A 123 -10.92 -13.41 -11.44
N PRO A 124 -11.49 -14.20 -12.36
CA PRO A 124 -11.78 -13.72 -13.72
C PRO A 124 -12.70 -12.50 -13.77
N SER A 125 -13.54 -12.32 -12.74
CA SER A 125 -14.48 -11.20 -12.58
C SER A 125 -13.98 -10.08 -11.68
N LEU A 126 -12.68 -10.05 -11.37
CA LEU A 126 -12.07 -9.01 -10.54
C LEU A 126 -12.40 -7.61 -11.10
N THR A 127 -12.82 -6.70 -10.21
CA THR A 127 -13.10 -5.31 -10.53
C THR A 127 -12.13 -4.36 -9.84
N VAL A 128 -12.07 -3.09 -10.29
CA VAL A 128 -11.29 -2.05 -9.60
C VAL A 128 -11.77 -1.87 -8.15
N ALA A 129 -13.07 -2.00 -7.90
CA ALA A 129 -13.64 -1.91 -6.55
C ALA A 129 -13.14 -3.04 -5.64
N ASP A 130 -12.89 -4.24 -6.17
CA ASP A 130 -12.32 -5.34 -5.40
C ASP A 130 -10.86 -5.07 -5.02
N VAL A 131 -10.09 -4.45 -5.91
CA VAL A 131 -8.69 -4.04 -5.65
C VAL A 131 -8.63 -2.89 -4.65
N ASP A 132 -9.52 -1.90 -4.80
CA ASP A 132 -9.70 -0.81 -3.82
C ASP A 132 -10.05 -1.39 -2.45
N LYS A 133 -10.99 -2.33 -2.39
CA LYS A 133 -11.33 -3.02 -1.15
C LYS A 133 -10.14 -3.81 -0.58
N PHE A 134 -9.35 -4.48 -1.42
CA PHE A 134 -8.15 -5.21 -0.98
C PHE A 134 -7.14 -4.30 -0.28
N VAL A 135 -6.83 -3.12 -0.85
CA VAL A 135 -5.89 -2.18 -0.22
C VAL A 135 -6.48 -1.51 1.02
N GLU A 136 -7.79 -1.23 1.03
CA GLU A 136 -8.47 -0.68 2.20
C GLU A 136 -8.55 -1.69 3.36
N ASP A 137 -8.79 -2.97 3.06
CA ASP A 137 -8.74 -4.04 4.06
C ASP A 137 -7.33 -4.14 4.67
N TYR A 138 -6.27 -4.04 3.86
CA TYR A 138 -4.90 -3.98 4.39
C TYR A 138 -4.67 -2.77 5.30
N LYS A 139 -5.04 -1.56 4.86
CA LYS A 139 -4.90 -0.34 5.67
C LYS A 139 -5.68 -0.45 6.97
N LYS A 140 -6.89 -1.04 6.95
CA LYS A 140 -7.67 -1.32 8.16
C LYS A 140 -6.94 -2.26 9.10
N VAL A 141 -6.39 -3.36 8.60
CA VAL A 141 -5.61 -4.29 9.44
C VAL A 141 -4.37 -3.63 10.04
N VAL A 142 -3.72 -2.74 9.30
CA VAL A 142 -2.59 -1.94 9.81
C VAL A 142 -3.04 -0.92 10.87
N ASN A 143 -4.26 -0.37 10.75
CA ASN A 143 -4.82 0.60 11.69
C ASN A 143 -5.51 -0.05 12.91
N VAL A 144 -6.00 -1.29 12.80
CA VAL A 144 -6.68 -2.01 13.88
C VAL A 144 -5.65 -2.69 14.77
N CYS A 145 -5.58 -2.19 15.99
CA CYS A 145 -4.56 -2.52 16.95
C CYS A 145 -5.25 -2.71 18.31
N SER A 146 -5.95 -3.83 18.56
CA SER A 146 -6.98 -3.98 19.63
C SER A 146 -6.49 -4.28 21.05
N SER A 147 -6.99 -3.52 22.04
CA SER A 147 -6.71 -3.54 23.49
C SER A 147 -6.76 -4.88 24.25
N GLU A 148 -7.09 -5.99 23.59
CA GLU A 148 -7.17 -7.33 24.19
C GLU A 148 -5.80 -7.90 24.57
N GLY A 149 -4.70 -7.54 23.91
CA GLY A 149 -3.38 -8.17 24.17
C GLY A 149 -2.79 -7.89 25.57
N ILE A 150 -3.12 -6.75 26.18
CA ILE A 150 -2.70 -6.47 27.57
C ILE A 150 -3.63 -7.10 28.60
N LEU A 151 -4.91 -7.27 28.27
CA LEU A 151 -5.91 -7.76 29.22
C LEU A 151 -6.04 -9.30 29.18
N SER A 152 -5.85 -9.91 28.02
CA SER A 152 -5.92 -11.35 27.80
C SER A 152 -4.92 -12.13 28.67
N GLY A 153 -5.40 -13.22 29.29
CA GLY A 153 -4.63 -14.07 30.21
C GLY A 153 -4.31 -13.42 31.57
N ARG A 154 -4.72 -12.18 31.81
CA ARG A 154 -4.46 -11.44 33.07
C ARG A 154 -5.72 -11.03 33.83
N TYR A 155 -6.84 -10.91 33.13
CA TYR A 155 -8.15 -10.57 33.66
C TYR A 155 -9.20 -11.57 33.16
N SER A 156 -10.37 -11.63 33.80
CA SER A 156 -11.49 -12.42 33.29
C SER A 156 -12.04 -11.87 31.98
N ASP A 157 -12.69 -12.73 31.20
CA ASP A 157 -13.31 -12.36 29.92
C ASP A 157 -14.33 -11.21 30.05
N ASP A 158 -15.05 -11.15 31.17
CA ASP A 158 -15.99 -10.06 31.48
C ASP A 158 -15.29 -8.70 31.64
N ILE A 159 -14.18 -8.67 32.38
CA ILE A 159 -13.37 -7.45 32.54
C ILE A 159 -12.76 -7.03 31.21
N ILE A 160 -12.28 -8.00 30.42
CA ILE A 160 -11.75 -7.76 29.08
C ILE A 160 -12.83 -7.12 28.21
N ALA A 161 -13.99 -7.75 28.07
CA ALA A 161 -15.10 -7.27 27.25
C ALA A 161 -15.56 -5.85 27.66
N ARG A 162 -15.57 -5.57 28.96
CA ARG A 162 -15.91 -4.23 29.47
C ARG A 162 -14.87 -3.18 29.05
N LEU A 163 -13.58 -3.45 29.28
CA LEU A 163 -12.49 -2.51 29.00
C LEU A 163 -12.13 -2.38 27.51
N THR A 164 -12.55 -3.31 26.66
CA THR A 164 -12.38 -3.21 25.20
C THR A 164 -13.63 -2.70 24.48
N SER A 165 -14.71 -2.42 25.22
CA SER A 165 -15.98 -1.97 24.64
C SER A 165 -15.83 -0.72 23.76
N PRO A 166 -16.47 -0.69 22.57
CA PRO A 166 -16.56 0.51 21.75
C PRO A 166 -17.18 1.70 22.51
N SER A 167 -18.10 1.45 23.44
CA SER A 167 -18.82 2.44 24.23
C SER A 167 -18.20 2.73 25.60
N LEU A 168 -16.96 2.29 25.84
CA LEU A 168 -16.25 2.52 27.11
C LEU A 168 -16.20 4.02 27.47
N THR A 169 -16.53 4.35 28.71
CA THR A 169 -16.48 5.72 29.25
C THR A 169 -15.48 5.85 30.40
N VAL A 170 -15.14 7.09 30.78
CA VAL A 170 -14.27 7.35 31.95
C VAL A 170 -14.87 6.75 33.23
N ALA A 171 -16.20 6.85 33.39
CA ALA A 171 -16.91 6.29 34.53
C ALA A 171 -16.79 4.75 34.62
N ASP A 172 -16.71 4.07 33.47
CA ASP A 172 -16.48 2.62 33.44
C ASP A 172 -15.06 2.26 33.92
N VAL A 173 -14.07 3.10 33.62
CA VAL A 173 -12.69 2.92 34.10
C VAL A 173 -12.60 3.20 35.60
N ASP A 174 -13.26 4.25 36.09
CA ASP A 174 -13.34 4.55 37.52
C ASP A 174 -13.98 3.39 38.29
N LYS A 175 -15.10 2.87 37.75
CA LYS A 175 -15.77 1.68 38.31
C LYS A 175 -14.85 0.45 38.32
N PHE A 176 -14.08 0.23 37.26
CA PHE A 176 -13.09 -0.85 37.21
C PHE A 176 -12.03 -0.74 38.32
N VAL A 177 -11.54 0.46 38.61
CA VAL A 177 -10.58 0.70 39.71
C VAL A 177 -11.25 0.49 41.07
N GLU A 178 -12.49 0.93 41.25
CA GLU A 178 -13.25 0.72 42.49
C GLU A 178 -13.59 -0.74 42.75
N ASP A 179 -13.97 -1.49 41.72
CA ASP A 179 -14.20 -2.94 41.79
C ASP A 179 -12.92 -3.67 42.27
N TYR A 180 -11.76 -3.26 41.76
CA TYR A 180 -10.47 -3.80 42.22
C TYR A 180 -10.17 -3.46 43.68
N LYS A 181 -10.38 -2.21 44.11
CA LYS A 181 -10.17 -1.79 45.52
C LYS A 181 -11.06 -2.60 46.47
N LYS A 182 -12.32 -2.81 46.11
CA LYS A 182 -13.24 -3.67 46.88
C LYS A 182 -12.76 -5.11 46.92
N ALA A 183 -12.29 -5.66 45.81
CA ALA A 183 -11.75 -7.01 45.77
C ALA A 183 -10.46 -7.18 46.61
N CYS A 184 -9.69 -6.10 46.82
CA CYS A 184 -8.57 -6.10 47.76
C CYS A 184 -9.03 -6.19 49.22
N ILE A 185 -10.14 -5.53 49.56
CA ILE A 185 -10.75 -5.56 50.90
C ILE A 185 -11.43 -6.93 51.08
N GLY A 186 -10.64 -7.92 51.48
CA GLY A 186 -11.06 -9.31 51.64
C GLY A 186 -10.29 -10.32 50.79
N ASP A 187 -9.23 -9.91 50.10
CA ASP A 187 -8.35 -10.78 49.28
C ASP A 187 -9.06 -11.61 48.20
N LYS A 188 -10.17 -11.10 47.66
CA LYS A 188 -10.99 -11.78 46.64
C LYS A 188 -10.62 -11.42 45.21
N ARG A 189 -9.43 -10.88 44.97
CA ARG A 189 -9.01 -10.39 43.63
C ARG A 189 -9.15 -11.45 42.54
N LYS A 190 -8.62 -12.65 42.77
CA LYS A 190 -8.67 -13.75 41.80
C LYS A 190 -10.09 -14.22 41.52
N GLU A 191 -10.92 -14.32 42.56
CA GLU A 191 -12.34 -14.70 42.44
C GLU A 191 -13.12 -13.68 41.61
N ASN A 192 -12.77 -12.40 41.73
CA ASN A 192 -13.39 -11.31 40.98
C ASN A 192 -12.68 -11.04 39.62
N GLY A 193 -11.83 -11.95 39.15
CA GLY A 193 -11.21 -11.86 37.83
C GLY A 193 -10.05 -10.86 37.71
N PHE A 194 -9.54 -10.33 38.81
CA PHE A 194 -8.41 -9.39 38.83
C PHE A 194 -7.06 -10.07 39.10
N PRO A 195 -5.95 -9.51 38.59
CA PRO A 195 -4.61 -9.93 38.99
C PRO A 195 -4.30 -9.44 40.42
N GLN A 196 -3.35 -10.11 41.08
CA GLN A 196 -2.88 -9.72 42.42
C GLN A 196 -2.08 -8.39 42.43
N SER A 197 -1.56 -7.97 41.28
CA SER A 197 -0.68 -6.81 41.16
C SER A 197 -1.46 -5.52 40.90
N ALA A 198 -1.45 -4.60 41.87
CA ALA A 198 -2.03 -3.27 41.72
C ALA A 198 -1.39 -2.46 40.57
N TYR A 199 -0.09 -2.65 40.33
CA TYR A 199 0.63 -2.05 39.20
C TYR A 199 0.00 -2.43 37.84
N LYS A 200 -0.36 -3.71 37.67
CA LYS A 200 -1.01 -4.18 36.43
C LYS A 200 -2.38 -3.53 36.24
N VAL A 201 -3.16 -3.39 37.30
CA VAL A 201 -4.47 -2.73 37.28
C VAL A 201 -4.35 -1.25 36.94
N SER A 202 -3.40 -0.53 37.53
CA SER A 202 -3.14 0.88 37.19
C SER A 202 -2.78 1.05 35.71
N LYS A 203 -1.94 0.16 35.17
CA LYS A 203 -1.58 0.22 33.74
C LYS A 203 -2.78 -0.07 32.83
N ALA A 204 -3.62 -1.04 33.19
CA ALA A 204 -4.85 -1.33 32.44
C ALA A 204 -5.81 -0.12 32.43
N ALA A 205 -5.95 0.58 33.56
CA ALA A 205 -6.76 1.80 33.65
C ALA A 205 -6.18 2.95 32.82
N GLU A 206 -4.86 3.19 32.88
CA GLU A 206 -4.18 4.19 32.03
C GLU A 206 -4.39 3.93 30.54
N ILE A 207 -4.29 2.67 30.11
CA ILE A 207 -4.54 2.27 28.72
C ILE A 207 -6.00 2.54 28.37
N ALA A 208 -6.96 2.11 29.19
CA ALA A 208 -8.38 2.32 28.98
C ALA A 208 -8.76 3.81 28.84
N LEU A 209 -8.20 4.68 29.68
CA LEU A 209 -8.35 6.13 29.56
C LEU A 209 -7.71 6.67 28.27
N THR A 210 -6.54 6.17 27.90
CA THR A 210 -5.88 6.51 26.63
C THR A 210 -6.76 6.13 25.43
N LEU A 211 -7.47 5.00 25.49
CA LEU A 211 -8.41 4.59 24.43
C LEU A 211 -9.61 5.53 24.30
N ILE A 212 -10.20 5.92 25.43
CA ILE A 212 -11.32 6.88 25.46
C ILE A 212 -10.87 8.20 24.84
N GLN A 213 -9.73 8.71 25.30
CA GLN A 213 -9.19 9.96 24.82
C GLN A 213 -8.77 9.88 23.35
N ALA A 214 -8.22 8.75 22.90
CA ALA A 214 -7.92 8.52 21.48
C ALA A 214 -9.20 8.59 20.62
N LYS A 215 -10.29 7.95 21.05
CA LYS A 215 -11.58 7.98 20.33
C LYS A 215 -12.15 9.39 20.24
N GLU A 216 -12.12 10.15 21.34
CA GLU A 216 -12.58 11.54 21.36
C GLU A 216 -11.73 12.45 20.44
N LEU A 217 -10.42 12.25 20.41
CA LEU A 217 -9.50 13.00 19.55
C LEU A 217 -9.63 12.60 18.07
N MET A 218 -9.87 11.32 17.77
CA MET A 218 -10.18 10.83 16.41
C MET A 218 -11.49 11.44 15.90
N ALA A 219 -12.53 11.50 16.73
CA ALA A 219 -13.80 12.16 16.36
C ALA A 219 -13.63 13.66 16.08
N ARG A 220 -12.55 14.27 16.57
CA ARG A 220 -12.22 15.70 16.41
C ARG A 220 -11.12 15.97 15.40
N ASN A 221 -10.58 14.93 14.76
CA ASN A 221 -9.51 15.03 13.76
C ASN A 221 -8.20 15.64 14.32
N ILE A 222 -7.88 15.41 15.61
CA ILE A 222 -6.69 15.94 16.31
C ILE A 222 -5.67 14.78 16.53
N LEU A 223 -4.42 14.96 16.10
CA LEU A 223 -3.40 13.94 15.70
C LEU A 223 -2.91 12.83 16.67
N VAL A 224 -2.69 11.64 16.05
CA VAL A 224 -1.50 10.74 15.93
C VAL A 224 -0.77 10.10 17.13
N ASN A 225 -0.62 10.71 18.32
CA ASN A 225 0.26 10.11 19.35
C ASN A 225 -0.38 9.00 20.21
N ALA A 226 -1.70 8.99 20.39
CA ALA A 226 -2.39 7.93 21.12
C ALA A 226 -2.36 6.57 20.39
N HIS A 227 -2.14 6.60 19.06
CA HIS A 227 -1.98 5.42 18.22
C HIS A 227 -0.75 4.58 18.59
N ALA A 228 0.38 5.21 18.96
CA ALA A 228 1.62 4.49 19.27
C ALA A 228 1.51 3.62 20.54
N THR A 229 0.89 4.16 21.59
CA THR A 229 0.64 3.43 22.85
C THR A 229 -0.40 2.33 22.66
N TYR A 230 -1.46 2.59 21.88
CA TYR A 230 -2.44 1.57 21.47
C TYR A 230 -1.75 0.40 20.73
N ARG A 231 -0.83 0.70 19.81
CA ARG A 231 -0.07 -0.27 18.98
C ARG A 231 0.89 -1.18 19.76
N ALA A 232 1.51 -0.69 20.84
CA ALA A 232 2.43 -1.51 21.64
C ALA A 232 1.71 -2.66 22.38
N CYS A 233 0.38 -2.57 22.54
CA CYS A 233 -0.40 -3.46 23.38
C CYS A 233 -0.91 -4.73 22.66
N ILE A 234 -0.76 -4.80 21.33
CA ILE A 234 -1.70 -5.54 20.46
C ILE A 234 -1.04 -6.46 19.45
N GLY A 235 0.25 -6.26 19.19
CA GLY A 235 1.00 -7.03 18.21
C GLY A 235 0.53 -6.82 16.76
N ASP A 236 1.36 -7.23 15.82
CA ASP A 236 1.09 -7.06 14.40
C ASP A 236 0.17 -8.17 13.86
N LYS A 237 -1.05 -7.80 13.43
CA LYS A 237 -2.11 -8.72 13.01
C LYS A 237 -2.17 -8.98 11.50
N ARG A 238 -1.25 -8.44 10.71
CA ARG A 238 -1.27 -8.57 9.24
C ARG A 238 -1.26 -10.03 8.79
N LYS A 239 -0.36 -10.84 9.35
CA LYS A 239 -0.24 -12.26 9.00
C LYS A 239 -1.51 -13.06 9.33
N GLU A 240 -2.11 -12.80 10.48
CA GLU A 240 -3.37 -13.46 10.90
C GLU A 240 -4.53 -13.12 9.97
N ASN A 241 -4.52 -11.93 9.38
CA ASN A 241 -5.50 -11.48 8.38
C ASN A 241 -5.09 -11.79 6.93
N GLY A 242 -4.08 -12.65 6.74
CA GLY A 242 -3.65 -13.11 5.41
C GLY A 242 -2.81 -12.11 4.61
N PHE A 243 -2.31 -11.04 5.22
CA PHE A 243 -1.49 -10.03 4.56
C PHE A 243 0.00 -10.16 4.89
N PRO A 244 0.90 -9.75 3.97
CA PRO A 244 2.32 -9.59 4.26
C PRO A 244 2.56 -8.35 5.12
N GLN A 245 3.75 -8.28 5.73
CA GLN A 245 4.14 -7.11 6.54
C GLN A 245 4.50 -5.86 5.73
N SER A 246 4.79 -6.02 4.44
CA SER A 246 5.27 -4.92 3.59
C SER A 246 4.11 -4.27 2.85
N ALA A 247 3.92 -2.97 3.10
CA ALA A 247 3.00 -2.14 2.32
C ALA A 247 3.39 -2.08 0.85
N TYR A 248 4.69 -2.13 0.54
CA TYR A 248 5.20 -2.13 -0.82
C TYR A 248 4.71 -3.36 -1.59
N LYS A 249 4.79 -4.56 -0.98
CA LYS A 249 4.25 -5.80 -1.56
C LYS A 249 2.77 -5.66 -1.92
N VAL A 250 1.97 -5.16 -0.97
CA VAL A 250 0.53 -4.90 -1.17
C VAL A 250 0.28 -3.92 -2.30
N SER A 251 1.01 -2.81 -2.36
CA SER A 251 0.85 -1.83 -3.44
C SER A 251 1.20 -2.40 -4.81
N LYS A 252 2.25 -3.23 -4.91
CA LYS A 252 2.67 -3.82 -6.18
C LYS A 252 1.74 -4.94 -6.62
N ALA A 253 1.16 -5.70 -5.69
CA ALA A 253 0.08 -6.65 -6.00
C ALA A 253 -1.16 -5.93 -6.54
N ALA A 254 -1.55 -4.79 -5.94
CA ALA A 254 -2.67 -3.99 -6.40
C ALA A 254 -2.44 -3.37 -7.80
N GLU A 255 -1.24 -2.87 -8.10
CA GLU A 255 -0.90 -2.38 -9.45
C GLU A 255 -0.93 -3.49 -10.51
N ILE A 256 -0.47 -4.70 -10.18
CA ILE A 256 -0.57 -5.85 -11.10
C ILE A 256 -2.03 -6.20 -11.33
N ALA A 257 -2.84 -6.28 -10.28
CA ALA A 257 -4.27 -6.53 -10.37
C ALA A 257 -4.99 -5.49 -11.26
N LEU A 258 -4.69 -4.20 -11.05
CA LEU A 258 -5.18 -3.09 -11.87
C LEU A 258 -4.83 -3.26 -13.34
N THR A 259 -3.58 -3.64 -13.64
CA THR A 259 -3.12 -3.91 -15.01
C THR A 259 -3.97 -4.98 -15.70
N LEU A 260 -4.30 -6.08 -15.00
CA LEU A 260 -5.11 -7.16 -15.57
C LEU A 260 -6.53 -6.70 -15.91
N ILE A 261 -7.11 -5.80 -15.10
CA ILE A 261 -8.44 -5.24 -15.34
C ILE A 261 -8.39 -4.31 -16.56
N GLN A 262 -7.46 -3.36 -16.55
CA GLN A 262 -7.31 -2.35 -17.61
C GLN A 262 -7.00 -2.97 -18.97
N ALA A 263 -6.24 -4.07 -19.00
CA ALA A 263 -5.99 -4.84 -20.21
C ALA A 263 -7.27 -5.37 -20.86
N LYS A 264 -8.25 -5.80 -20.07
CA LYS A 264 -9.57 -6.23 -20.57
C LYS A 264 -10.38 -5.04 -21.07
N GLU A 265 -10.42 -3.96 -20.30
CA GLU A 265 -11.19 -2.75 -20.62
C GLU A 265 -10.75 -2.08 -21.91
N LEU A 266 -9.44 -2.06 -22.19
CA LEU A 266 -8.86 -1.36 -23.33
C LEU A 266 -8.65 -2.25 -24.57
N MET A 267 -8.99 -3.55 -24.48
CA MET A 267 -8.80 -4.52 -25.56
C MET A 267 -9.53 -4.11 -26.84
N ALA A 268 -10.74 -3.55 -26.75
CA ALA A 268 -11.53 -3.11 -27.90
C ALA A 268 -10.84 -1.99 -28.72
N ARG A 269 -9.90 -1.27 -28.10
CA ARG A 269 -9.10 -0.21 -28.74
C ARG A 269 -7.74 -0.72 -29.21
N ASN A 270 -7.48 -2.03 -29.11
CA ASN A 270 -6.19 -2.65 -29.37
C ASN A 270 -5.05 -2.01 -28.56
N ILE A 271 -5.33 -1.54 -27.34
CA ILE A 271 -4.30 -0.99 -26.45
C ILE A 271 -3.75 -2.14 -25.59
N LEU A 272 -2.43 -2.32 -25.62
CA LEU A 272 -1.77 -3.34 -24.79
C LEU A 272 -1.40 -2.74 -23.45
N VAL A 273 -1.82 -3.39 -22.36
CA VAL A 273 -1.56 -2.96 -20.98
C VAL A 273 -0.84 -4.08 -20.25
N ASN A 274 0.40 -3.85 -19.84
CA ASN A 274 1.21 -4.88 -19.20
C ASN A 274 1.96 -4.34 -17.98
N ALA A 275 2.15 -5.23 -17.00
CA ALA A 275 2.94 -4.97 -15.82
C ALA A 275 4.36 -5.51 -16.04
N CYS A 276 5.36 -4.91 -15.39
CA CYS A 276 6.70 -5.47 -15.39
C CYS A 276 7.41 -5.32 -14.06
N HIS A 277 8.36 -6.23 -13.82
CA HIS A 277 9.39 -6.09 -12.81
C HIS A 277 10.70 -5.69 -13.52
N PRO A 278 11.34 -4.57 -13.14
CA PRO A 278 12.59 -4.13 -13.79
C PRO A 278 13.83 -4.88 -13.28
N GLY A 279 13.69 -5.82 -12.33
CA GLY A 279 14.82 -6.41 -11.60
C GLY A 279 15.26 -5.54 -10.41
N TYR A 280 16.35 -5.94 -9.75
CA TYR A 280 16.93 -5.20 -8.63
C TYR A 280 17.98 -4.22 -9.14
N VAL A 281 17.56 -2.98 -9.37
CA VAL A 281 18.31 -1.95 -10.11
C VAL A 281 19.02 -0.99 -9.16
N ASN A 282 20.28 -0.65 -9.46
CA ASN A 282 21.07 0.34 -8.72
C ASN A 282 20.44 1.74 -8.82
N THR A 283 19.64 2.09 -7.82
CA THR A 283 18.92 3.37 -7.71
C THR A 283 18.88 3.87 -6.27
N ASP A 284 18.54 5.15 -6.10
CA ASP A 284 18.24 5.74 -4.78
C ASP A 284 17.24 4.90 -4.01
N MET A 285 16.18 4.36 -4.64
CA MET A 285 15.17 3.51 -3.99
C MET A 285 15.82 2.30 -3.32
N THR A 286 16.74 1.63 -4.02
CA THR A 286 17.47 0.44 -3.56
C THR A 286 18.69 0.74 -2.68
N SER A 287 18.94 2.01 -2.35
CA SER A 287 20.18 2.44 -1.69
C SER A 287 21.44 2.02 -2.46
N HIS A 288 21.35 2.03 -3.79
CA HIS A 288 22.42 1.63 -4.71
C HIS A 288 22.95 0.18 -4.52
N GLN A 289 22.13 -0.72 -3.97
CA GLN A 289 22.52 -2.11 -3.70
C GLN A 289 22.09 -3.09 -4.82
N GLY A 290 21.32 -2.63 -5.81
CA GLY A 290 20.90 -3.46 -6.94
C GLY A 290 22.09 -3.81 -7.87
N PRO A 291 22.23 -5.07 -8.32
CA PRO A 291 23.30 -5.47 -9.23
C PRO A 291 23.09 -4.98 -10.67
N LEU A 292 21.87 -4.62 -11.06
CA LEU A 292 21.55 -4.19 -12.43
C LEU A 292 21.79 -2.69 -12.60
N SER A 293 22.27 -2.29 -13.79
CA SER A 293 22.33 -0.88 -14.20
C SER A 293 20.93 -0.32 -14.51
N ILE A 294 20.82 1.01 -14.60
CA ILE A 294 19.58 1.68 -14.98
C ILE A 294 19.12 1.22 -16.37
N GLU A 295 20.05 1.07 -17.32
CA GLU A 295 19.78 0.62 -18.68
C GLU A 295 19.28 -0.83 -18.71
N GLU A 296 19.88 -1.72 -17.91
CA GLU A 296 19.43 -3.11 -17.78
C GLU A 296 18.02 -3.18 -17.16
N GLY A 297 17.72 -2.30 -16.19
CA GLY A 297 16.40 -2.20 -15.60
C GLY A 297 15.33 -1.63 -16.54
N ALA A 298 15.71 -0.73 -17.44
CA ALA A 298 14.82 -0.11 -18.42
C ALA A 298 14.45 -1.04 -19.59
N ASP A 299 15.19 -2.13 -19.78
CA ASP A 299 15.02 -3.07 -20.90
C ASP A 299 13.59 -3.61 -21.06
N THR A 300 13.01 -4.16 -19.99
CA THR A 300 11.66 -4.74 -20.05
C THR A 300 10.58 -3.68 -20.20
N PRO A 301 10.57 -2.56 -19.44
CA PRO A 301 9.62 -1.47 -19.67
C PRO A 301 9.65 -0.93 -21.11
N ILE A 302 10.84 -0.74 -21.70
CA ILE A 302 10.99 -0.25 -23.07
C ILE A 302 10.50 -1.30 -24.07
N TYR A 303 10.85 -2.58 -23.88
CA TYR A 303 10.34 -3.67 -24.70
C TYR A 303 8.81 -3.64 -24.76
N LEU A 304 8.13 -3.54 -23.61
CA LEU A 304 6.67 -3.47 -23.54
C LEU A 304 6.08 -2.22 -24.23
N ALA A 305 6.78 -1.09 -24.13
CA ALA A 305 6.35 0.18 -24.73
C ALA A 305 6.34 0.16 -26.27
N ILE A 306 7.20 -0.67 -26.88
CA ILE A 306 7.35 -0.77 -28.34
C ILE A 306 6.81 -2.08 -28.93
N MET A 307 6.19 -2.94 -28.10
CA MET A 307 5.62 -4.21 -28.55
C MET A 307 4.59 -4.00 -29.66
N GLU A 308 4.66 -4.82 -30.71
CA GLU A 308 3.76 -4.77 -31.86
C GLU A 308 2.47 -5.58 -31.62
N GLY A 309 1.49 -5.41 -32.52
CA GLY A 309 0.14 -6.01 -32.37
C GLY A 309 0.13 -7.54 -32.37
N ASN A 310 -0.91 -8.11 -31.75
CA ASN A 310 -1.12 -9.55 -31.42
C ASN A 310 -0.32 -10.11 -30.25
N GLU A 311 0.51 -9.31 -29.58
CA GLU A 311 1.21 -9.75 -28.39
C GLU A 311 0.30 -9.83 -27.14
N PRO A 312 0.66 -10.64 -26.12
CA PRO A 312 -0.14 -10.77 -24.90
C PRO A 312 -0.29 -9.46 -24.12
N THR A 313 -1.53 -9.13 -23.75
CA THR A 313 -1.92 -8.05 -22.83
C THR A 313 -2.36 -8.61 -21.49
N GLY A 314 -2.31 -7.81 -20.42
CA GLY A 314 -2.68 -8.23 -19.08
C GLY A 314 -1.75 -9.31 -18.55
N LYS A 315 -0.43 -9.11 -18.69
CA LYS A 315 0.60 -10.02 -18.18
C LYS A 315 1.61 -9.27 -17.31
N LEU A 316 2.30 -10.02 -16.47
CA LEU A 316 3.46 -9.57 -15.72
C LEU A 316 4.73 -10.06 -16.42
N TYR A 317 5.66 -9.15 -16.71
CA TYR A 317 6.91 -9.46 -17.40
C TYR A 317 8.15 -9.25 -16.51
N TYR A 318 9.17 -10.07 -16.73
CA TYR A 318 10.53 -9.89 -16.22
C TYR A 318 11.53 -10.38 -17.28
N LYS A 319 12.57 -9.58 -17.57
CA LYS A 319 13.55 -9.89 -18.64
C LYS A 319 12.87 -10.26 -19.96
N ARG A 320 11.86 -9.46 -20.35
CA ARG A 320 11.02 -9.66 -21.55
C ARG A 320 10.27 -11.00 -21.63
N ARG A 321 10.10 -11.71 -20.51
CA ARG A 321 9.36 -12.97 -20.42
C ARG A 321 8.16 -12.82 -19.51
N ILE A 322 7.06 -13.45 -19.87
CA ILE A 322 5.89 -13.55 -19.00
C ILE A 322 6.26 -14.39 -17.78
N ILE A 323 5.95 -13.87 -16.60
CA ILE A 323 6.03 -14.59 -15.33
C ILE A 323 4.63 -14.71 -14.73
N ASP A 324 4.40 -15.80 -14.00
CA ASP A 324 3.12 -16.05 -13.36
C ASP A 324 3.01 -15.24 -12.06
N TRP A 325 1.94 -14.46 -11.95
CA TRP A 325 1.67 -13.61 -10.79
C TRP A 325 1.35 -14.43 -9.54
N ASN A 326 0.83 -15.65 -9.69
CA ASN A 326 0.48 -16.55 -8.60
C ASN A 326 1.39 -17.79 -8.52
N ALA A 327 2.60 -17.74 -9.09
CA ALA A 327 3.62 -18.76 -8.86
C ALA A 327 4.82 -18.18 -8.09
N PRO A 328 5.59 -19.01 -7.37
CA PRO A 328 6.87 -18.60 -6.82
C PRO A 328 7.78 -18.01 -7.90
N PHE A 329 8.44 -16.90 -7.58
CA PHE A 329 9.42 -16.28 -8.47
C PHE A 329 10.84 -16.64 -8.06
N HIS A 330 11.59 -17.12 -9.04
CA HIS A 330 13.01 -17.42 -8.95
C HIS A 330 13.73 -16.54 -9.98
N GLY A 331 14.21 -15.38 -9.56
CA GLY A 331 14.84 -14.40 -10.44
C GLY A 331 16.03 -13.70 -9.81
#